data_AF-A0A7C1Y7C3-F1
#
_entry.id   AF-A0A7C1Y7C3-F1
#
_cell.length_a   1.000
_cell.length_b   1.000
_cell.length_c   1.000
_cell.angle_alpha   90.00
_cell.angle_beta   90.00
_cell.angle_gamma   90.00
#
_symmetry.space_group_name_H-M   'P 1'
#
loop_
_entity.id
_entity.type
_entity.pdbx_description
1 polymer ?
#
loop_
_entity_poly.entity_id
_entity_poly.type
_entity_poly.pdbx_seq_one_letter_code
_entity_poly.pdbx_strand_id
1 'polypeptide(L)'
;MPQIEGRMQMSCPKCGFENPDDVHACGSCGLELGKETGSAETIAPRRSGLAIVALVFGVLSPLFCGLTALPAVPLAIIAIIQIELSGGRVTGRNIAIIGIVASVITFYLLPWPILLEQRRMAFRMVCGSNLAGIGKGMLGYAADYDGQFPRSGGADSRWAGTIENWKAPDRYAAYGLSADGAGGVGSISSSFYLLVKYAEVLPELFICPGDRGTSVFDPADEHAGDKKLAELWDFGARPIKRCSYSYHQPFGLYPLTKSSNPGMAIAADRNPFIRS
;
A
#
# COMPACT_ATOMS: atom_id res chain seq x y z
N MET A 1 -2.02 -93.82 -50.91
CA MET A 1 -1.29 -94.18 -49.67
C MET A 1 -0.99 -92.90 -48.90
N PRO A 2 -1.04 -92.91 -47.55
CA PRO A 2 -1.62 -91.83 -46.74
C PRO A 2 -0.61 -90.95 -45.97
N GLN A 3 -1.06 -89.73 -45.60
CA GLN A 3 -0.67 -88.85 -44.46
C GLN A 3 0.81 -88.36 -44.40
N ILE A 4 1.15 -87.15 -43.98
CA ILE A 4 1.04 -86.63 -42.60
C ILE A 4 0.96 -85.09 -42.62
N GLU A 5 -0.15 -84.55 -42.13
CA GLU A 5 -0.31 -83.14 -41.75
C GLU A 5 0.71 -82.72 -40.69
N GLY A 6 1.33 -81.56 -40.90
CA GLY A 6 2.26 -80.96 -39.95
C GLY A 6 1.59 -80.73 -38.60
N ARG A 7 2.01 -81.50 -37.59
CA ARG A 7 1.58 -81.33 -36.21
C ARG A 7 2.19 -80.03 -35.68
N MET A 8 1.36 -78.99 -35.62
CA MET A 8 1.67 -77.74 -34.95
C MET A 8 1.70 -78.06 -33.43
N GLN A 9 2.84 -77.79 -32.80
CA GLN A 9 3.14 -78.17 -31.41
C GLN A 9 3.67 -76.94 -30.68
N MET A 10 3.17 -76.72 -29.46
CA MET A 10 3.63 -75.65 -28.59
C MET A 10 4.52 -76.22 -27.47
N SER A 11 5.69 -75.60 -27.28
CA SER A 11 6.59 -75.98 -26.19
C SER A 11 6.13 -75.39 -24.87
N CYS A 12 6.10 -76.20 -23.82
CA CYS A 12 5.77 -75.75 -22.48
C CYS A 12 6.85 -74.80 -21.94
N PRO A 13 6.51 -73.58 -21.51
CA PRO A 13 7.51 -72.62 -21.03
C PRO A 13 8.17 -73.01 -19.70
N LYS A 14 7.59 -73.97 -18.96
CA LYS A 14 8.12 -74.39 -17.65
C LYS A 14 9.12 -75.54 -17.75
N CYS A 15 8.92 -76.49 -18.65
CA CYS A 15 9.76 -77.69 -18.75
C CYS A 15 10.26 -78.01 -20.16
N GLY A 16 9.87 -77.24 -21.18
CA GLY A 16 10.28 -77.44 -22.57
C GLY A 16 9.59 -78.60 -23.28
N PHE A 17 8.70 -79.33 -22.62
CA PHE A 17 7.98 -80.47 -23.21
C PHE A 17 7.06 -79.98 -24.35
N GLU A 18 7.18 -80.59 -25.53
CA GLU A 18 6.31 -80.30 -26.68
C GLU A 18 4.92 -80.91 -26.45
N ASN A 19 3.92 -80.03 -26.39
CA ASN A 19 2.53 -80.43 -26.26
C ASN A 19 1.80 -80.16 -27.58
N PRO A 20 0.80 -80.99 -27.93
CA PRO A 20 -0.14 -80.67 -28.98
C PRO A 20 -0.83 -79.32 -28.72
N ASP A 21 -1.18 -78.58 -29.76
CA ASP A 21 -1.80 -77.26 -29.63
C ASP A 21 -3.23 -77.29 -29.01
N ASP A 22 -3.84 -78.48 -28.88
CA ASP A 22 -5.19 -78.68 -28.35
C ASP A 22 -5.24 -79.00 -26.85
N VAL A 23 -4.10 -79.14 -26.16
CA VAL A 23 -4.10 -79.46 -24.72
C VAL A 23 -4.00 -78.23 -23.84
N HIS A 24 -4.95 -78.10 -22.92
CA HIS A 24 -5.00 -77.01 -21.94
C HIS A 24 -4.05 -77.19 -20.76
N ALA A 25 -3.33 -78.32 -20.67
CA ALA A 25 -2.34 -78.57 -19.64
C ALA A 25 -1.16 -79.37 -20.20
N CYS A 26 0.05 -79.06 -19.75
CA CYS A 26 1.26 -79.75 -20.12
C CYS A 26 1.24 -81.19 -19.59
N GLY A 27 1.38 -82.18 -20.48
CA GLY A 27 1.34 -83.60 -20.12
C GLY A 27 2.48 -84.08 -19.22
N SER A 28 3.59 -83.33 -19.13
CA SER A 28 4.75 -83.69 -18.30
C SER A 28 4.76 -83.00 -16.93
N CYS A 29 4.47 -81.70 -16.87
CA CYS A 29 4.59 -80.92 -15.62
C CYS A 29 3.26 -80.38 -15.06
N GLY A 30 2.14 -80.61 -15.76
CA GLY A 30 0.80 -80.19 -15.34
C GLY A 30 0.52 -78.68 -15.43
N LEU A 31 1.39 -77.89 -16.08
CA LEU A 31 1.17 -76.45 -16.28
C LEU A 31 -0.03 -76.21 -17.22
N GLU A 32 -1.01 -75.40 -16.82
CA GLU A 32 -2.09 -74.97 -17.73
C GLU A 32 -1.51 -74.15 -18.91
N LEU A 33 -1.73 -74.61 -20.14
CA LEU A 33 -1.30 -73.97 -21.39
C LEU A 33 -2.53 -73.30 -22.02
N GLY A 34 -2.43 -72.03 -22.41
CA GLY A 34 -3.52 -71.30 -23.08
C GLY A 34 -4.43 -70.46 -22.19
N LYS A 35 -4.10 -70.25 -20.91
CA LYS A 35 -4.75 -69.23 -20.08
C LYS A 35 -3.98 -67.93 -20.20
N GLU A 36 -4.39 -67.07 -21.13
CA GLU A 36 -3.98 -65.68 -21.09
C GLU A 36 -4.35 -65.14 -19.70
N THR A 37 -3.33 -64.90 -18.87
CA THR A 37 -3.48 -64.16 -17.62
C THR A 37 -4.14 -62.84 -17.97
N GLY A 38 -5.33 -62.63 -17.39
CA GLY A 38 -6.32 -61.66 -17.81
C GLY A 38 -5.76 -60.33 -18.30
N SER A 39 -6.37 -59.83 -19.38
CA SER A 39 -6.26 -58.45 -19.81
C SER A 39 -6.38 -57.53 -18.59
N ALA A 40 -5.27 -56.89 -18.22
CA ALA A 40 -5.31 -55.75 -17.34
C ALA A 40 -6.10 -54.66 -18.07
N GLU A 41 -7.39 -54.54 -17.74
CA GLU A 41 -8.24 -53.44 -18.20
C GLU A 41 -7.59 -52.15 -17.72
N THR A 42 -7.03 -51.38 -18.67
CA THR A 42 -6.37 -50.11 -18.38
C THR A 42 -7.45 -49.07 -18.04
N ILE A 43 -7.95 -49.10 -16.80
CA ILE A 43 -8.91 -48.12 -16.29
C ILE A 43 -8.23 -46.76 -16.33
N ALA A 44 -8.69 -45.88 -17.23
CA ALA A 44 -8.16 -44.53 -17.35
C ALA A 44 -8.30 -43.80 -15.99
N PRO A 45 -7.23 -43.16 -15.50
CA PRO A 45 -7.22 -42.59 -14.16
C PRO A 45 -8.20 -41.41 -14.05
N ARG A 46 -9.00 -41.38 -12.97
CA ARG A 46 -10.02 -40.35 -12.71
C ARG A 46 -9.36 -39.04 -12.27
N ARG A 47 -9.87 -37.89 -12.70
CA ARG A 47 -9.39 -36.58 -12.22
C ARG A 47 -9.91 -36.29 -10.81
N SER A 48 -9.07 -35.67 -9.96
CA SER A 48 -9.49 -35.22 -8.62
C SER A 48 -10.51 -34.09 -8.69
N GLY A 49 -11.70 -34.30 -8.13
CA GLY A 49 -12.73 -33.25 -8.03
C GLY A 49 -12.29 -32.06 -7.18
N LEU A 50 -11.53 -32.32 -6.11
CA LEU A 50 -10.96 -31.29 -5.24
C LEU A 50 -9.99 -30.37 -5.99
N ALA A 51 -9.17 -30.93 -6.90
CA ALA A 51 -8.26 -30.13 -7.74
C ALA A 51 -9.03 -29.20 -8.70
N ILE A 52 -10.17 -29.65 -9.23
CA ILE A 52 -11.01 -28.83 -10.12
C ILE A 52 -11.68 -27.71 -9.33
N VAL A 53 -12.25 -28.00 -8.16
CA VAL A 53 -12.88 -26.99 -7.29
C VAL A 53 -11.87 -25.92 -6.86
N ALA A 54 -10.67 -26.35 -6.47
CA ALA A 54 -9.60 -25.41 -6.10
C ALA A 54 -9.18 -24.50 -7.27
N LEU A 55 -9.10 -25.04 -8.50
CA LEU A 55 -8.83 -24.23 -9.68
C LEU A 55 -9.94 -23.21 -9.95
N VAL A 56 -11.21 -23.63 -9.90
CA VAL A 56 -12.35 -22.73 -10.12
C VAL A 56 -12.35 -21.59 -9.10
N PHE A 57 -12.10 -21.89 -7.83
CA PHE A 57 -12.03 -20.87 -6.78
C PHE A 57 -10.82 -19.94 -6.94
N GLY A 58 -9.68 -20.46 -7.38
CA GLY A 58 -8.51 -19.66 -7.70
C GLY A 58 -8.72 -18.72 -8.88
N VAL A 59 -9.37 -19.20 -9.95
CA VAL A 59 -9.67 -18.41 -11.15
C VAL A 59 -10.76 -17.37 -10.92
N LEU A 60 -11.78 -17.67 -10.10
CA LEU A 60 -12.83 -16.71 -9.74
C LEU A 60 -12.39 -15.70 -8.66
N SER A 61 -11.26 -15.93 -8.01
CA SER A 61 -10.72 -15.09 -6.93
C SER A 61 -10.63 -13.60 -7.26
N PRO A 62 -10.21 -13.16 -8.47
CA PRO A 62 -10.16 -11.74 -8.80
C PRO A 62 -11.53 -11.07 -8.76
N LEU A 63 -12.61 -11.79 -9.13
CA LEU A 63 -13.97 -11.26 -9.16
C LEU A 63 -14.52 -10.97 -7.76
N PHE A 64 -14.04 -11.72 -6.75
CA PHE A 64 -14.47 -11.62 -5.35
C PHE A 64 -13.38 -11.06 -4.44
N CYS A 65 -12.46 -10.23 -4.97
CA CYS A 65 -11.40 -9.56 -4.22
C CYS A 65 -10.55 -10.49 -3.33
N GLY A 66 -10.31 -11.74 -3.76
CA GLY A 66 -9.48 -12.69 -2.99
C GLY A 66 -10.23 -13.57 -1.99
N LEU A 67 -11.54 -13.36 -1.75
CA LEU A 67 -12.28 -14.15 -0.75
C LEU A 67 -12.32 -15.66 -1.07
N THR A 68 -12.45 -16.03 -2.35
CA THR A 68 -12.46 -17.44 -2.76
C THR A 68 -11.07 -18.08 -2.73
N ALA A 69 -9.99 -17.30 -2.65
CA ALA A 69 -8.62 -17.85 -2.50
C ALA A 69 -8.39 -18.51 -1.13
N LEU A 70 -9.09 -18.05 -0.08
CA LEU A 70 -8.97 -18.59 1.28
C LEU A 70 -9.27 -20.11 1.34
N PRO A 71 -10.41 -20.60 0.82
CA PRO A 71 -10.66 -22.04 0.73
C PRO A 71 -9.90 -22.72 -0.43
N ALA A 72 -9.53 -22.00 -1.49
CA ALA A 72 -8.87 -22.58 -2.65
C ALA A 72 -7.52 -23.23 -2.31
N VAL A 73 -6.70 -22.56 -1.49
CA VAL A 73 -5.34 -23.02 -1.17
C VAL A 73 -5.36 -24.32 -0.35
N PRO A 74 -6.10 -24.44 0.77
CA PRO A 74 -6.22 -25.70 1.51
C PRO A 74 -6.77 -26.84 0.66
N LEU A 75 -7.79 -26.59 -0.17
CA LEU A 75 -8.37 -27.60 -1.06
C LEU A 75 -7.36 -28.10 -2.10
N ALA A 76 -6.54 -27.20 -2.66
CA ALA A 76 -5.48 -27.57 -3.59
C ALA A 76 -4.40 -28.43 -2.92
N ILE A 77 -4.00 -28.09 -1.68
CA ILE A 77 -3.00 -28.87 -0.92
C ILE A 77 -3.52 -30.27 -0.62
N ILE A 78 -4.76 -30.40 -0.13
CA ILE A 78 -5.40 -31.70 0.13
C ILE A 78 -5.48 -32.52 -1.16
N ALA A 79 -5.84 -31.89 -2.29
CA ALA A 79 -5.90 -32.56 -3.58
C ALA A 79 -4.53 -33.11 -4.02
N ILE A 80 -3.45 -32.36 -3.82
CA ILE A 80 -2.09 -32.81 -4.15
C ILE A 80 -1.69 -34.03 -3.30
N ILE A 81 -1.91 -33.96 -1.99
CA ILE A 81 -1.61 -35.07 -1.07
C ILE A 81 -2.37 -36.34 -1.47
N GLN A 82 -3.67 -36.22 -1.78
CA GLN A 82 -4.47 -37.36 -2.23
C GLN A 82 -4.01 -37.94 -3.56
N ILE A 83 -3.55 -37.10 -4.50
CA ILE A 83 -3.03 -37.55 -5.79
C ILE A 83 -1.73 -38.34 -5.58
N GLU A 84 -0.81 -37.86 -4.75
CA GLU A 84 0.44 -38.55 -4.44
C GLU A 84 0.22 -39.88 -3.73
N LEU A 85 -0.70 -39.92 -2.76
CA LEU A 85 -1.06 -41.14 -2.03
C LEU A 85 -1.87 -42.13 -2.88
N SER A 86 -2.48 -41.70 -3.98
CA SER A 86 -3.36 -42.56 -4.80
C SER A 86 -2.64 -43.63 -5.62
N GLY A 87 -1.31 -43.57 -5.73
CA GLY A 87 -0.51 -44.53 -6.51
C GLY A 87 -0.89 -44.58 -7.99
N GLY A 88 -1.38 -43.48 -8.56
CA GLY A 88 -1.78 -43.37 -9.97
C GLY A 88 -3.27 -43.57 -10.25
N ARG A 89 -4.10 -43.90 -9.25
CA ARG A 89 -5.57 -44.03 -9.42
C ARG A 89 -6.26 -42.70 -9.70
N VAL A 90 -5.70 -41.59 -9.22
CA VAL A 90 -6.26 -40.24 -9.37
C VAL A 90 -5.20 -39.31 -9.96
N THR A 91 -5.59 -38.45 -10.90
CA THR A 91 -4.69 -37.47 -11.57
C THR A 91 -5.17 -36.04 -11.37
N GLY A 92 -4.32 -35.05 -11.72
CA GLY A 92 -4.70 -33.62 -11.68
C GLY A 92 -3.74 -32.70 -10.92
N ARG A 93 -2.49 -33.12 -10.65
CA ARG A 93 -1.53 -32.31 -9.88
C ARG A 93 -1.32 -30.93 -10.50
N ASN A 94 -1.16 -30.87 -11.82
CA ASN A 94 -0.98 -29.61 -12.54
C ASN A 94 -2.19 -28.67 -12.39
N ILE A 95 -3.41 -29.22 -12.31
CA ILE A 95 -4.65 -28.45 -12.12
C ILE A 95 -4.65 -27.80 -10.72
N ALA A 96 -4.25 -28.55 -9.68
CA ALA A 96 -4.13 -28.03 -8.32
C ALA A 96 -3.04 -26.94 -8.21
N ILE A 97 -1.89 -27.14 -8.86
CA ILE A 97 -0.80 -26.15 -8.89
C ILE A 97 -1.27 -24.84 -9.54
N ILE A 98 -1.96 -24.91 -10.68
CA ILE A 98 -2.50 -23.72 -11.36
C ILE A 98 -3.48 -22.97 -10.44
N GLY A 99 -4.32 -23.68 -9.69
CA GLY A 99 -5.24 -23.08 -8.72
C GLY A 99 -4.50 -22.29 -7.63
N ILE A 100 -3.44 -22.87 -7.04
CA ILE A 100 -2.62 -22.18 -6.03
C ILE A 100 -1.96 -20.93 -6.62
N VAL A 101 -1.34 -21.06 -7.80
CA VAL A 101 -0.67 -19.93 -8.47
C VAL A 101 -1.67 -18.81 -8.75
N ALA A 102 -2.86 -19.12 -9.28
CA ALA A 102 -3.91 -18.14 -9.54
C ALA A 102 -4.36 -17.40 -8.25
N SER A 103 -4.53 -18.14 -7.15
CA SER A 103 -4.86 -17.56 -5.83
C SER A 103 -3.74 -16.64 -5.31
N VAL A 104 -2.47 -17.07 -5.38
CA VAL A 104 -1.31 -16.30 -4.90
C VAL A 104 -1.13 -15.02 -5.72
N ILE A 105 -1.23 -15.09 -7.05
CA ILE A 105 -1.14 -13.92 -7.95
C ILE A 105 -2.22 -12.89 -7.58
N THR A 106 -3.46 -13.35 -7.39
CA THR A 106 -4.58 -12.46 -7.06
C THR A 106 -4.39 -11.76 -5.71
N PHE A 107 -3.87 -12.48 -4.71
CA PHE A 107 -3.76 -11.96 -3.35
C PHE A 107 -2.53 -11.07 -3.15
N TYR A 108 -1.41 -11.37 -3.82
CA TYR A 108 -0.14 -10.68 -3.59
C TYR A 108 0.31 -9.78 -4.75
N LEU A 109 0.13 -10.20 -6.01
CA LEU A 109 0.67 -9.47 -7.15
C LEU A 109 -0.31 -8.44 -7.71
N LEU A 110 -1.62 -8.72 -7.68
CA LEU A 110 -2.64 -7.79 -8.15
C LEU A 110 -2.72 -6.50 -7.29
N PRO A 111 -2.67 -6.56 -5.94
CA PRO A 111 -2.75 -5.36 -5.10
C PRO A 111 -1.43 -4.59 -5.02
N TRP A 112 -0.29 -5.24 -5.28
CA TRP A 112 1.05 -4.65 -5.20
C TRP A 112 1.21 -3.31 -5.93
N PRO A 113 0.85 -3.16 -7.22
CA PRO A 113 0.97 -1.87 -7.91
C PRO A 113 0.05 -0.80 -7.32
N ILE A 114 -1.12 -1.19 -6.79
CA ILE A 114 -2.06 -0.27 -6.15
C ILE A 114 -1.48 0.28 -4.85
N LEU A 115 -0.86 -0.59 -4.03
CA LEU A 115 -0.25 -0.23 -2.73
C LEU A 115 0.91 0.75 -2.87
N LEU A 116 1.65 0.72 -3.98
CA LEU A 116 2.77 1.64 -4.24
C LEU A 116 2.27 3.07 -4.56
N GLU A 117 1.16 3.20 -5.29
CA GLU A 117 0.61 4.52 -5.67
C GLU A 117 -0.21 5.16 -4.54
N GLN A 118 -0.69 4.40 -3.54
CA GLN A 118 -1.47 4.92 -2.41
C GLN A 118 -0.78 6.06 -1.64
N ARG A 119 0.55 6.06 -1.55
CA ARG A 119 1.29 7.05 -0.74
C ARG A 119 1.05 8.48 -1.21
N ARG A 120 0.94 8.72 -2.52
CA ARG A 120 0.77 10.07 -3.07
C ARG A 120 -0.62 10.64 -2.78
N MET A 121 -1.65 9.82 -2.89
CA MET A 121 -3.03 10.23 -2.59
C MET A 121 -3.25 10.37 -1.08
N ALA A 122 -2.70 9.45 -0.28
CA ALA A 122 -2.77 9.50 1.18
C ALA A 122 -2.12 10.76 1.74
N PHE A 123 -0.94 11.15 1.24
CA PHE A 123 -0.31 12.40 1.68
C PHE A 123 -1.15 13.63 1.31
N ARG A 124 -1.71 13.70 0.10
CA ARG A 124 -2.58 14.82 -0.30
C ARG A 124 -3.82 14.95 0.58
N MET A 125 -4.44 13.83 0.98
CA MET A 125 -5.58 13.86 1.89
C MET A 125 -5.19 14.42 3.27
N VAL A 126 -4.07 13.99 3.83
CA VAL A 126 -3.56 14.50 5.12
C VAL A 126 -3.21 15.99 5.00
N CYS A 127 -2.46 16.39 3.96
CA CYS A 127 -2.05 17.78 3.80
C CYS A 127 -3.24 18.71 3.54
N GLY A 128 -4.25 18.24 2.81
CA GLY A 128 -5.51 18.96 2.64
C GLY A 128 -6.30 19.10 3.96
N SER A 129 -6.30 18.07 4.80
CA SER A 129 -6.90 18.13 6.14
C SER A 129 -6.18 19.12 7.05
N ASN A 130 -4.85 19.13 7.00
CA ASN A 130 -4.01 20.10 7.71
C ASN A 130 -4.29 21.54 7.26
N LEU A 131 -4.33 21.80 5.94
CA LEU A 131 -4.71 23.12 5.38
C LEU A 131 -6.11 23.55 5.82
N ALA A 132 -7.08 22.63 5.83
CA ALA A 132 -8.42 22.93 6.34
C ALA A 132 -8.40 23.27 7.84
N GLY A 133 -7.57 22.59 8.63
CA GLY A 133 -7.33 22.92 10.03
C GLY A 133 -6.71 24.31 10.22
N ILE A 134 -5.67 24.63 9.43
CA ILE A 134 -5.04 25.96 9.42
C ILE A 134 -6.09 27.02 9.08
N GLY A 135 -6.90 26.80 8.04
CA GLY A 135 -7.97 27.72 7.65
C GLY A 135 -9.01 27.96 8.75
N LYS A 136 -9.40 26.91 9.50
CA LYS A 136 -10.26 27.06 10.70
C LYS A 136 -9.58 27.90 11.78
N GLY A 137 -8.29 27.66 12.04
CA GLY A 137 -7.49 28.47 12.96
C GLY A 137 -7.42 29.94 12.54
N MET A 138 -7.28 30.20 11.23
CA MET A 138 -7.28 31.56 10.68
C MET A 138 -8.63 32.26 10.84
N LEU A 139 -9.75 31.55 10.69
CA LEU A 139 -11.07 32.10 10.95
C LEU A 139 -11.29 32.40 12.43
N GLY A 140 -10.83 31.51 13.32
CA GLY A 140 -10.81 31.74 14.77
C GLY A 140 -10.00 32.99 15.12
N TYR A 141 -8.76 33.07 14.63
CA TYR A 141 -7.91 34.25 14.79
C TYR A 141 -8.61 35.52 14.27
N ALA A 142 -9.18 35.49 13.07
CA ALA A 142 -9.84 36.66 12.50
C ALA A 142 -11.09 37.08 13.30
N ALA A 143 -11.71 36.19 14.07
CA ALA A 143 -12.81 36.56 14.95
C ALA A 143 -12.33 37.48 16.10
N ASP A 144 -11.12 37.23 16.62
CA ASP A 144 -10.53 37.98 17.72
C ASP A 144 -9.73 39.22 17.26
N TYR A 145 -9.36 39.29 15.98
CA TYR A 145 -8.49 40.33 15.41
C TYR A 145 -9.16 41.10 14.26
N ASP A 146 -10.31 41.72 14.51
CA ASP A 146 -11.01 42.65 13.59
C ASP A 146 -11.29 42.10 12.17
N GLY A 147 -11.40 40.78 12.02
CA GLY A 147 -11.55 40.13 10.72
C GLY A 147 -10.29 40.09 9.87
N GLN A 148 -9.14 40.45 10.43
CA GLN A 148 -7.84 40.34 9.78
C GLN A 148 -7.27 38.94 9.96
N PHE A 149 -6.76 38.39 8.87
CA PHE A 149 -6.02 37.15 8.95
C PHE A 149 -4.63 37.35 9.57
N PRO A 150 -3.99 36.27 10.05
CA PRO A 150 -2.68 36.36 10.70
C PRO A 150 -1.65 37.10 9.85
N ARG A 151 -1.14 38.21 10.39
CA ARG A 151 -0.07 39.00 9.80
C ARG A 151 0.94 39.36 10.87
N SER A 152 2.16 38.86 10.72
CA SER A 152 3.29 39.27 11.55
C SER A 152 3.75 40.69 11.16
N GLY A 153 4.37 41.39 12.10
CA GLY A 153 4.77 42.77 11.92
C GLY A 153 3.62 43.79 11.99
N GLY A 154 3.87 45.00 11.49
CA GLY A 154 2.94 46.13 11.37
C GLY A 154 2.22 46.18 10.02
N ALA A 155 1.30 47.14 9.86
CA ALA A 155 0.46 47.29 8.67
C ALA A 155 1.22 47.63 7.38
N ASP A 156 2.45 48.13 7.51
CA ASP A 156 3.38 48.53 6.46
C ASP A 156 4.71 47.76 6.55
N SER A 157 4.77 46.68 7.36
CA SER A 157 5.93 45.78 7.41
C SER A 157 6.32 45.25 6.04
N ARG A 158 7.63 45.17 5.80
CA ARG A 158 8.17 44.48 4.63
C ARG A 158 8.21 42.97 4.85
N TRP A 159 8.01 42.23 3.76
CA TRP A 159 8.20 40.78 3.76
C TRP A 159 9.69 40.41 3.77
N ALA A 160 10.05 39.41 4.58
CA ALA A 160 11.34 38.72 4.52
C ALA A 160 11.17 37.19 4.67
N GLY A 161 12.20 36.44 4.31
CA GLY A 161 12.18 34.98 4.45
C GLY A 161 12.18 34.49 5.90
N THR A 162 12.72 35.30 6.82
CA THR A 162 12.76 35.03 8.27
C THR A 162 12.69 36.35 9.03
N ILE A 163 12.18 36.33 10.26
CA ILE A 163 12.30 37.46 11.19
C ILE A 163 13.66 37.43 11.91
N GLU A 164 14.08 38.55 12.49
CA GLU A 164 15.39 38.68 13.12
C GLU A 164 15.48 37.93 14.44
N ASN A 165 14.46 38.05 15.30
CA ASN A 165 14.49 37.46 16.64
C ASN A 165 13.19 36.74 17.00
N TRP A 166 13.10 35.46 16.62
CA TRP A 166 11.96 34.60 16.92
C TRP A 166 11.76 34.27 18.42
N LYS A 167 12.77 34.55 19.27
CA LYS A 167 12.74 34.37 20.73
C LYS A 167 12.55 35.68 21.49
N ALA A 168 12.25 36.77 20.79
CA ALA A 168 12.13 38.10 21.38
C ALA A 168 11.10 38.14 22.53
N PRO A 169 11.31 39.02 23.53
CA PRO A 169 10.41 39.13 24.67
C PRO A 169 9.01 39.64 24.29
N ASP A 170 8.91 40.42 23.22
CA ASP A 170 7.66 41.05 22.79
C ASP A 170 7.58 41.19 21.25
N ARG A 171 6.41 41.62 20.78
CA ARG A 171 6.09 41.78 19.36
C ARG A 171 6.96 42.83 18.68
N TYR A 172 7.30 43.91 19.38
CA TYR A 172 8.07 45.02 18.83
C TYR A 172 9.51 44.58 18.58
N ALA A 173 10.12 43.89 19.53
CA ALA A 173 11.46 43.32 19.40
C ALA A 173 11.50 42.15 18.39
N ALA A 174 10.43 41.35 18.28
CA ALA A 174 10.36 40.24 17.34
C ALA A 174 10.39 40.68 15.87
N TYR A 175 9.62 41.73 15.57
CA TYR A 175 9.39 42.19 14.20
C TYR A 175 10.09 43.52 13.88
N GLY A 176 10.78 44.14 14.85
CA GLY A 176 11.44 45.43 14.66
C GLY A 176 10.46 46.59 14.41
N LEU A 177 9.36 46.63 15.16
CA LEU A 177 8.33 47.67 15.02
C LEU A 177 8.75 48.98 15.69
N SER A 178 8.31 50.10 15.14
CA SER A 178 8.34 51.39 15.83
C SER A 178 7.34 51.41 16.99
N ALA A 179 7.48 52.40 17.88
CA ALA A 179 6.65 52.49 19.10
C ALA A 179 5.14 52.61 18.82
N ASP A 180 4.77 53.16 17.67
CA ASP A 180 3.40 53.24 17.16
C ASP A 180 2.91 51.95 16.47
N GLY A 181 3.74 50.90 16.42
CA GLY A 181 3.42 49.61 15.82
C GLY A 181 3.56 49.55 14.30
N ALA A 182 4.07 50.62 13.68
CA ALA A 182 4.35 50.68 12.25
C ALA A 182 5.69 50.03 11.88
N GLY A 183 5.92 49.89 10.58
CA GLY A 183 7.14 49.35 9.99
C GLY A 183 7.38 47.89 10.35
N GLY A 184 8.65 47.51 10.41
CA GLY A 184 9.10 46.17 10.77
C GLY A 184 9.22 45.17 9.62
N VAL A 185 9.49 43.93 10.00
CA VAL A 185 9.74 42.79 9.13
C VAL A 185 8.89 41.61 9.59
N GLY A 186 8.18 41.00 8.65
CA GLY A 186 7.47 39.75 8.88
C GLY A 186 7.76 38.71 7.80
N SER A 187 7.59 37.44 8.13
CA SER A 187 7.66 36.31 7.21
C SER A 187 6.30 35.63 7.09
N ILE A 188 6.20 34.69 6.14
CA ILE A 188 4.99 33.86 6.04
C ILE A 188 4.89 32.91 7.23
N SER A 189 6.01 32.30 7.61
CA SER A 189 6.08 31.38 8.75
C SER A 189 5.78 32.08 10.07
N SER A 190 6.29 33.30 10.30
CA SER A 190 5.94 34.06 11.50
C SER A 190 4.48 34.48 11.51
N SER A 191 3.88 34.73 10.33
CA SER A 191 2.44 35.01 10.23
C SER A 191 1.61 33.76 10.56
N PHE A 192 2.00 32.57 10.08
CA PHE A 192 1.40 31.31 10.51
C PHE A 192 1.63 31.01 11.99
N TYR A 193 2.79 31.38 12.54
CA TYR A 193 3.13 31.16 13.95
C TYR A 193 2.19 31.92 14.90
N LEU A 194 1.58 33.03 14.45
CA LEU A 194 0.53 33.71 15.22
C LEU A 194 -0.66 32.79 15.52
N LEU A 195 -0.94 31.80 14.67
CA LEU A 195 -1.97 30.79 14.95
C LEU A 195 -1.56 29.85 16.08
N VAL A 196 -0.28 29.48 16.15
CA VAL A 196 0.27 28.70 17.26
C VAL A 196 0.19 29.52 18.55
N LYS A 197 0.57 30.79 18.47
CA LYS A 197 0.67 31.70 19.62
C LYS A 197 -0.69 32.12 20.17
N TYR A 198 -1.65 32.44 19.31
CA TYR A 198 -2.90 33.09 19.69
C TYR A 198 -4.17 32.26 19.41
N ALA A 199 -4.10 31.27 18.54
CA ALA A 199 -5.24 30.41 18.20
C ALA A 199 -5.01 28.94 18.62
N GLU A 200 -3.98 28.69 19.45
CA GLU A 200 -3.60 27.38 19.99
C GLU A 200 -3.45 26.27 18.94
N VAL A 201 -3.09 26.66 17.71
CA VAL A 201 -2.87 25.69 16.62
C VAL A 201 -1.55 24.95 16.86
N LEU A 202 -1.60 23.62 16.85
CA LEU A 202 -0.42 22.80 17.09
C LEU A 202 0.59 22.85 15.93
N PRO A 203 1.92 22.89 16.19
CA PRO A 203 2.95 22.92 15.15
C PRO A 203 2.88 21.78 14.13
N GLU A 204 2.41 20.60 14.54
CA GLU A 204 2.22 19.42 13.70
C GLU A 204 1.30 19.69 12.51
N LEU A 205 0.33 20.59 12.67
CA LEU A 205 -0.61 20.95 11.61
C LEU A 205 0.08 21.66 10.44
N PHE A 206 1.26 22.24 10.66
CA PHE A 206 2.04 22.91 9.62
C PHE A 206 2.95 21.98 8.84
N ILE A 207 2.91 20.66 9.10
CA ILE A 207 3.75 19.67 8.43
C ILE A 207 2.92 18.82 7.46
N CYS A 208 3.29 18.85 6.19
CA CYS A 208 2.76 17.95 5.17
C CYS A 208 3.66 16.72 5.04
N PRO A 209 3.17 15.48 5.24
CA PRO A 209 3.99 14.27 5.08
C PRO A 209 4.61 14.09 3.68
N GLY A 210 4.05 14.76 2.67
CA GLY A 210 4.60 14.77 1.30
C GLY A 210 5.80 15.70 1.10
N ASP A 211 6.04 16.65 2.00
CA ASP A 211 7.15 17.61 1.91
C ASP A 211 8.41 17.07 2.57
N ARG A 212 9.34 16.58 1.74
CA ARG A 212 10.57 15.95 2.23
C ARG A 212 11.53 17.02 2.77
N GLY A 213 11.84 16.90 4.06
CA GLY A 213 12.83 17.77 4.72
C GLY A 213 12.21 18.91 5.51
N THR A 214 10.90 18.85 5.77
CA THR A 214 10.25 19.57 6.86
C THR A 214 9.92 18.62 8.00
N SER A 215 10.04 19.12 9.23
CA SER A 215 9.80 18.38 10.47
C SER A 215 9.11 19.27 11.48
N VAL A 216 8.37 18.66 12.39
CA VAL A 216 7.64 19.38 13.45
C VAL A 216 8.61 20.32 14.19
N PHE A 217 8.11 21.51 14.52
CA PHE A 217 8.84 22.46 15.33
C PHE A 217 8.74 22.10 16.80
N ASP A 218 9.90 21.92 17.42
CA ASP A 218 10.04 21.79 18.87
C ASP A 218 11.01 22.88 19.37
N PRO A 219 10.57 23.77 20.28
CA PRO A 219 11.45 24.76 20.90
C PRO A 219 12.70 24.17 21.55
N ALA A 220 12.61 22.95 22.11
CA ALA A 220 13.73 22.29 22.77
C ALA A 220 14.86 21.98 21.77
N ASP A 221 14.51 21.53 20.56
CA ASP A 221 15.47 21.22 19.48
C ASP A 221 16.18 22.47 18.94
N GLU A 222 15.57 23.65 19.09
CA GLU A 222 16.06 24.92 18.53
C GLU A 222 16.71 25.81 19.60
N HIS A 223 17.13 25.23 20.73
CA HIS A 223 17.82 25.92 21.82
C HIS A 223 17.01 27.13 22.33
N ALA A 224 15.70 26.96 22.48
CA ALA A 224 14.82 27.99 23.04
C ALA A 224 14.84 28.06 24.58
N GLY A 225 15.54 27.13 25.24
CA GLY A 225 15.49 26.98 26.70
C GLY A 225 14.10 26.53 27.15
N ASP A 226 13.62 27.07 28.28
CA ASP A 226 12.32 26.70 28.87
C ASP A 226 11.11 27.45 28.26
N LYS A 227 11.32 28.19 27.16
CA LYS A 227 10.26 28.97 26.50
C LYS A 227 9.19 28.05 25.91
N LYS A 228 7.92 28.36 26.22
CA LYS A 228 6.77 27.66 25.64
C LYS A 228 6.44 28.18 24.24
N LEU A 229 5.67 27.42 23.47
CA LEU A 229 5.22 27.79 22.13
C LEU A 229 4.56 29.19 22.08
N ALA A 230 3.75 29.52 23.09
CA ALA A 230 3.06 30.81 23.21
C ALA A 230 4.01 32.01 23.47
N GLU A 231 5.28 31.78 23.81
CA GLU A 231 6.26 32.84 24.10
C GLU A 231 7.13 33.20 22.88
N LEU A 232 7.00 32.47 21.79
CA LEU A 232 7.83 32.62 20.59
C LEU A 232 7.09 33.37 19.49
N TRP A 233 7.79 33.67 18.39
CA TRP A 233 7.28 34.51 17.30
C TRP A 233 7.45 33.93 15.89
N ASP A 234 8.18 32.81 15.75
CA ASP A 234 8.36 32.07 14.49
C ASP A 234 8.84 30.62 14.79
N PHE A 235 8.87 29.75 13.77
CA PHE A 235 9.29 28.36 13.85
C PHE A 235 10.82 28.18 13.87
N GLY A 236 11.49 28.84 14.82
CA GLY A 236 12.93 28.68 15.06
C GLY A 236 13.81 29.49 14.10
N ALA A 237 15.10 29.15 14.07
CA ALA A 237 16.08 29.87 13.25
C ALA A 237 15.95 29.57 11.75
N ARG A 238 15.37 28.43 11.38
CA ARG A 238 15.15 28.00 10.00
C ARG A 238 13.70 27.55 9.81
N PRO A 239 12.74 28.50 9.77
CA PRO A 239 11.32 28.16 9.66
C PRO A 239 10.99 27.39 8.37
N ILE A 240 11.85 27.52 7.34
CA ILE A 240 11.76 26.72 6.11
C ILE A 240 11.89 25.20 6.31
N LYS A 241 12.42 24.77 7.45
CA LYS A 241 12.49 23.35 7.81
C LYS A 241 11.33 22.91 8.70
N ARG A 242 10.41 23.82 9.04
CA ARG A 242 9.40 23.63 10.08
C ARG A 242 7.97 23.97 9.65
N CYS A 243 7.78 24.49 8.44
CA CYS A 243 6.47 24.76 7.85
C CYS A 243 6.43 24.24 6.41
N SER A 244 5.45 23.42 6.05
CA SER A 244 5.32 22.85 4.69
C SER A 244 4.40 23.64 3.77
N TYR A 245 3.74 24.67 4.30
CA TYR A 245 2.71 25.43 3.60
C TYR A 245 3.18 26.85 3.30
N SER A 246 2.63 27.44 2.25
CA SER A 246 2.77 28.87 1.95
C SER A 246 1.43 29.58 2.17
N TYR A 247 1.51 30.86 2.49
CA TYR A 247 0.37 31.75 2.69
C TYR A 247 0.37 32.82 1.59
N HIS A 248 -0.81 33.23 1.14
CA HIS A 248 -0.97 34.43 0.33
C HIS A 248 -0.30 35.62 1.02
N GLN A 249 0.51 36.39 0.28
CA GLN A 249 1.41 37.38 0.86
C GLN A 249 0.66 38.52 1.57
N PRO A 250 0.66 38.59 2.92
CA PRO A 250 -0.16 39.55 3.66
C PRO A 250 0.46 40.96 3.73
N PHE A 251 1.67 41.12 3.20
CA PHE A 251 2.45 42.37 3.20
C PHE A 251 2.24 43.22 1.95
N GLY A 252 1.37 42.79 1.03
CA GLY A 252 1.04 43.53 -0.19
C GLY A 252 0.01 44.63 0.04
N LEU A 253 -0.26 45.40 -1.02
CA LEU A 253 -1.25 46.49 -1.02
C LEU A 253 -2.69 46.01 -0.75
N TYR A 254 -2.98 44.74 -1.04
CA TYR A 254 -4.30 44.14 -0.95
C TYR A 254 -4.26 42.94 0.01
N PRO A 255 -4.13 43.17 1.32
CA PRO A 255 -4.13 42.09 2.30
C PRO A 255 -5.48 41.39 2.34
N LEU A 256 -5.45 40.07 2.47
CA LEU A 256 -6.64 39.26 2.65
C LEU A 256 -7.31 39.54 3.99
N THR A 257 -8.63 39.64 3.97
CA THR A 257 -9.48 39.74 5.16
C THR A 257 -10.69 38.83 5.02
N LYS A 258 -11.46 38.64 6.09
CA LYS A 258 -12.70 37.84 6.06
C LYS A 258 -13.74 38.31 5.03
N SER A 259 -13.66 39.56 4.56
CA SER A 259 -14.59 40.13 3.56
C SER A 259 -14.09 39.97 2.11
N SER A 260 -12.90 39.41 1.91
CA SER A 260 -12.38 39.07 0.58
C SER A 260 -13.22 37.98 -0.10
N ASN A 261 -13.06 37.82 -1.42
CA ASN A 261 -13.80 36.81 -2.19
C ASN A 261 -13.58 35.41 -1.59
N PRO A 262 -14.66 34.67 -1.22
CA PRO A 262 -14.55 33.37 -0.56
C PRO A 262 -13.92 32.28 -1.46
N GLY A 263 -13.89 32.48 -2.78
CA GLY A 263 -13.19 31.59 -3.71
C GLY A 263 -11.67 31.83 -3.79
N MET A 264 -11.14 32.84 -3.10
CA MET A 264 -9.71 33.14 -3.12
C MET A 264 -8.94 32.14 -2.27
N ALA A 265 -7.95 31.46 -2.88
CA ALA A 265 -7.06 30.58 -2.15
C ALA A 265 -6.19 31.38 -1.16
N ILE A 266 -6.28 31.00 0.12
CA ILE A 266 -5.58 31.68 1.21
C ILE A 266 -4.20 31.05 1.44
N ALA A 267 -4.14 29.72 1.57
CA ALA A 267 -2.91 28.96 1.79
C ALA A 267 -2.87 27.72 0.92
N ALA A 268 -1.67 27.22 0.63
CA ALA A 268 -1.42 26.02 -0.16
C ALA A 268 -0.11 25.36 0.28
N ASP A 269 0.27 24.26 -0.38
CA ASP A 269 1.61 23.69 -0.24
C ASP A 269 2.70 24.73 -0.56
N ARG A 270 3.92 24.51 -0.04
CA ARG A 270 5.04 25.42 -0.23
C ARG A 270 5.26 25.72 -1.72
N ASN A 271 5.40 27.01 -2.03
CA ASN A 271 5.80 27.47 -3.35
C ASN A 271 7.30 27.87 -3.37
N PRO A 272 7.98 27.81 -4.54
CA PRO A 272 9.42 28.05 -4.63
C PRO A 272 9.82 29.53 -4.44
N PHE A 273 8.88 30.47 -4.50
CA PHE A 273 9.14 31.90 -4.44
C PHE A 273 8.93 32.48 -3.05
N ILE A 274 8.01 31.92 -2.27
CA ILE A 274 7.62 32.37 -0.94
C ILE A 274 8.07 31.31 0.06
N ARG A 275 9.27 31.54 0.62
CA ARG A 275 9.80 30.75 1.72
C ARG A 275 8.98 31.05 2.98
N SER A 276 8.14 30.11 3.38
CA SER A 276 7.75 29.88 4.77
C SER A 276 8.89 29.17 5.47
#